data_AF-A0A7C4W8D9-F1
#
_entry.id   AF-A0A7C4W8D9-F1
#
_cell.length_a   1.000
_cell.length_b   1.000
_cell.length_c   1.000
_cell.angle_alpha   90.00
_cell.angle_beta   90.00
_cell.angle_gamma   90.00
#
_symmetry.space_group_name_H-M   'P 1'
#
loop_
_entity.id
_entity.type
_entity.pdbx_description
1 polymer ?
#
loop_
_entity_poly.entity_id
_entity_poly.type
_entity_poly.pdbx_seq_one_letter_code
_entity_poly.pdbx_strand_id
1 'polypeptide(L)' 'MVTEVDANRVVRTALELSRALHTTADKVESECRDDGCAVVCGVMRDCAYKLKGSAERELNAHRRRGLWKDGAA' A
#
# COMPACT_ATOMS: atom_id res chain seq x y z
N MET A 1 -23.20 12.54 -7.50
CA MET A 1 -22.46 11.75 -8.50
C MET A 1 -21.09 11.46 -7.91
N VAL A 2 -20.88 10.25 -7.39
CA VAL A 2 -19.56 9.85 -6.90
C VAL A 2 -18.67 9.79 -8.13
N THR A 3 -17.72 10.71 -8.23
CA THR A 3 -16.70 10.67 -9.28
C THR A 3 -16.00 9.33 -9.15
N GLU A 4 -16.09 8.50 -10.19
CA GLU A 4 -15.35 7.26 -10.32
C GLU A 4 -13.87 7.56 -10.05
N VAL A 5 -13.42 7.38 -8.81
CA VAL A 5 -12.00 7.17 -8.60
C VAL A 5 -11.71 5.91 -9.38
N ASP A 6 -10.97 6.03 -10.50
CA ASP A 6 -10.53 4.89 -11.31
C ASP A 6 -10.11 3.78 -10.34
N ALA A 7 -10.90 2.72 -10.27
CA ALA A 7 -10.74 1.71 -9.23
C ALA A 7 -9.32 1.11 -9.32
N ASN A 8 -8.72 1.07 -10.52
CA ASN A 8 -7.34 0.67 -10.72
C ASN A 8 -6.34 1.70 -10.14
N ARG A 9 -6.64 3.00 -10.22
CA ARG A 9 -5.86 4.05 -9.57
C ARG A 9 -5.84 3.88 -8.05
N VAL A 10 -6.97 3.56 -7.41
CA VAL A 10 -7.01 3.28 -5.96
C VAL A 10 -6.04 2.15 -5.59
N VAL A 11 -6.12 1.04 -6.34
CA VAL A 11 -5.25 -0.12 -6.13
C VAL A 11 -3.77 0.23 -6.34
N ARG A 12 -3.43 0.96 -7.40
CA ARG A 12 -2.05 1.39 -7.68
C ARG A 12 -1.52 2.29 -6.57
N THR A 13 -2.28 3.32 -6.19
CA THR A 13 -1.89 4.24 -5.11
C THR A 13 -1.71 3.49 -3.78
N ALA A 14 -2.57 2.52 -3.47
CA ALA A 14 -2.43 1.70 -2.27
C ALA A 14 -1.14 0.86 -2.28
N LEU A 15 -0.79 0.24 -3.42
CA LEU A 15 0.45 -0.53 -3.57
C LEU A 15 1.71 0.36 -3.49
N GLU A 16 1.66 1.55 -4.10
CA GLU A 16 2.73 2.55 -4.04
C GLU A 16 2.95 3.03 -2.60
N LEU A 17 1.87 3.40 -1.91
CA LEU A 17 1.95 3.85 -0.52
C LEU A 17 2.43 2.75 0.43
N SER A 18 1.99 1.50 0.21
CA SER A 18 2.50 0.35 0.96
C SER A 18 4.02 0.19 0.80
N ARG A 19 4.54 0.26 -0.43
CA ARG A 19 5.99 0.22 -0.68
C ARG A 19 6.72 1.39 -0.01
N ALA A 20 6.16 2.59 -0.10
CA ALA A 20 6.75 3.78 0.52
C ALA A 20 6.81 3.63 2.04
N LEU A 21 5.73 3.15 2.67
CA LEU A 21 5.68 2.89 4.12
C LEU A 21 6.72 1.85 4.54
N HIS A 22 6.80 0.73 3.82
CA HIS A 22 7.74 -0.34 4.13
C HIS A 22 9.20 0.16 4.04
N THR A 23 9.53 0.81 2.92
CA THR A 23 10.88 1.37 2.70
C THR A 23 11.23 2.45 3.72
N THR A 24 10.26 3.29 4.10
CA THR A 24 10.50 4.34 5.10
C THR A 24 10.72 3.73 6.47
N ALA A 25 9.88 2.77 6.88
CA ALA A 25 10.01 2.09 8.17
C ALA A 25 11.37 1.43 8.33
N ASP A 26 11.88 0.76 7.29
CA ASP A 26 13.20 0.11 7.34
C ASP A 26 14.35 1.11 7.42
N LYS A 27 14.22 2.29 6.80
CA LYS A 27 15.21 3.37 6.93
C LYS A 27 15.25 3.90 8.36
N VAL A 28 14.08 4.27 8.90
CA VAL A 28 13.99 4.95 10.19
C VAL A 28 14.15 4.01 11.39
N GLU A 29 14.01 2.69 11.20
CA GLU A 29 14.27 1.73 12.28
C GLU A 29 15.71 1.84 12.79
N SER A 30 16.68 2.03 11.89
CA SER A 30 18.09 2.23 12.27
C SER A 30 18.34 3.52 13.07
N GLU A 31 17.39 4.46 13.04
CA GLU A 31 17.44 5.75 13.72
C GLU A 31 16.63 5.79 15.02
N CYS A 32 15.96 4.68 15.39
CA CYS A 32 15.14 4.59 16.59
C CYS A 32 16.01 4.72 17.85
N ARG A 33 15.69 5.70 18.70
CA ARG A 33 16.43 6.01 19.93
C ARG A 33 15.68 5.67 21.22
N ASP A 34 14.39 5.38 21.10
CA ASP A 34 13.53 4.99 22.21
C ASP A 34 12.43 4.02 21.75
N ASP A 35 11.72 3.49 22.74
CA ASP A 35 10.61 2.55 22.54
C ASP A 35 9.46 3.18 21.75
N GLY A 36 9.25 4.50 21.87
CA GLY A 36 8.22 5.22 21.15
C GLY A 36 8.45 5.23 19.64
N CYS A 37 9.68 5.54 19.21
CA CYS A 37 10.10 5.46 17.82
C CYS A 37 9.97 4.03 17.27
N ALA A 38 10.36 3.03 18.06
CA ALA A 38 10.23 1.62 17.68
C ALA A 38 8.76 1.20 17.46
N VAL A 39 7.85 1.64 18.34
CA VAL A 39 6.40 1.41 18.19
C VAL A 39 5.87 2.05 16.90
N VAL A 40 6.24 3.31 16.62
CA VAL A 40 5.81 4.00 15.39
C VAL A 40 6.32 3.27 14.15
N CYS A 41 7.57 2.81 14.13
CA CYS A 41 8.11 2.00 13.02
C CYS A 41 7.33 0.68 12.84
N GLY A 42 7.00 0.01 13.94
CA GLY A 42 6.15 -1.18 13.92
C GLY A 42 4.77 -0.92 13.30
N VAL A 43 4.12 0.19 13.69
CA VAL A 43 2.83 0.61 13.12
C VAL A 43 2.93 0.89 11.63
N MET A 44 4.00 1.57 11.18
CA MET A 44 4.23 1.83 9.75
C MET A 44 4.32 0.54 8.94
N ARG A 45 5.02 -0.49 9.45
CA ARG A 45 5.10 -1.80 8.79
C ARG A 45 3.77 -2.52 8.76
N ASP A 46 3.05 -2.56 9.88
CA ASP A 46 1.73 -3.21 9.95
C ASP A 46 0.75 -2.58 8.94
N CYS A 47 0.72 -1.24 8.88
CA CYS A 47 -0.04 -0.51 7.87
C CYS A 47 0.39 -0.87 6.45
N ALA A 48 1.70 -0.95 6.18
CA ALA A 48 2.21 -1.34 4.87
C ALA A 48 1.72 -2.73 4.44
N TYR A 49 1.81 -3.73 5.33
CA TYR A 49 1.37 -5.10 5.04
C TYR A 49 -0.14 -5.20 4.85
N LYS A 50 -0.92 -4.57 5.73
CA LYS A 50 -2.39 -4.55 5.63
C LYS A 50 -2.86 -3.89 4.34
N LEU A 51 -2.23 -2.76 3.98
CA LEU A 51 -2.56 -2.04 2.75
C LEU A 51 -2.21 -2.87 1.51
N LYS A 52 -1.02 -3.48 1.49
CA LYS A 52 -0.58 -4.38 0.40
C LYS A 52 -1.58 -5.52 0.20
N GLY A 53 -1.88 -6.25 1.27
CA GLY A 53 -2.77 -7.42 1.18
C GLY A 53 -4.18 -7.05 0.71
N SER A 54 -4.71 -5.91 1.14
CA SER A 54 -6.02 -5.42 0.66
C SER A 54 -5.98 -4.99 -0.80
N ALA A 55 -4.93 -4.28 -1.21
CA ALA A 55 -4.77 -3.85 -2.60
C ALA A 55 -4.56 -5.04 -3.55
N GLU A 56 -3.80 -6.06 -3.16
CA GLU A 56 -3.59 -7.28 -3.94
C GLU A 56 -4.87 -8.10 -4.08
N ARG A 57 -5.70 -8.16 -3.04
CA ARG A 57 -7.03 -8.80 -3.13
C ARG A 57 -7.93 -8.10 -4.14
N GLU A 58 -7.96 -6.77 -4.12
CA GLU A 58 -8.77 -5.98 -5.06
C GLU A 58 -8.22 -6.05 -6.49
N LEU A 59 -6.89 -6.00 -6.65
CA LEU A 59 -6.21 -6.26 -7.91
C LEU A 59 -6.66 -7.59 -8.53
N ASN A 60 -6.65 -8.66 -7.74
CA ASN A 60 -7.10 -9.98 -8.19
C ASN A 60 -8.60 -10.00 -8.51
N ALA A 61 -9.43 -9.25 -7.77
CA ALA A 61 -10.85 -9.08 -8.09
C ALA A 61 -11.04 -8.36 -9.45
N HIS A 62 -10.31 -7.27 -9.70
CA HIS A 62 -10.35 -6.55 -10.97
C HIS A 62 -9.88 -7.41 -12.14
N ARG A 63 -8.78 -8.16 -11.97
CA ARG A 63 -8.27 -9.11 -12.99
C ARG A 63 -9.30 -10.18 -13.34
N ARG A 64 -9.92 -10.81 -12.34
CA ARG A 64 -10.97 -11.82 -12.55
C ARG A 64 -12.21 -11.25 -13.27
N ARG A 65 -12.51 -9.97 -13.08
CA ARG A 65 -13.62 -9.27 -13.73
C ARG A 65 -13.27 -8.64 -15.09
N GLY A 66 -12.01 -8.74 -15.53
CA GLY A 66 -11.54 -8.07 -16.75
C GLY A 66 -11.49 -6.54 -16.65
N LEU A 67 -11.56 -5.98 -15.44
CA LEU A 67 -11.55 -4.53 -15.19
C LEU A 67 -10.13 -3.98 -15.03
N TRP A 68 -9.15 -4.87 -14.80
CA TRP A 68 -7.76 -4.48 -14.68
C TRP A 68 -7.16 -4.21 -16.05
N LYS A 69 -6.85 -2.94 -16.32
CA LYS A 69 -6.10 -2.54 -17.50
C LYS A 69 -4.61 -2.58 -17.15
N ASP A 70 -3.93 -3.69 -17.43
CA ASP A 70 -2.48 -3.67 -17.57
C ASP A 70 -2.17 -2.62 -18.63
N GLY A 71 -1.31 -1.65 -18.32
CA GLY A 71 -1.13 -0.44 -19.12
C GLY A 71 -1.01 -0.78 -20.60
N ALA A 72 -1.96 -0.31 -21.40
CA ALA A 72 -1.71 -0.05 -22.81
C ALA A 72 -0.51 0.90 -22.82
N ALA A 73 0.61 0.40 -23.37
CA ALA A 73 1.76 1.20 -23.72
C ALA A 73 1.37 2.25 -24.76
#